data_AF-A0A5C4LLI1-F1
#
_entry.id   AF-A0A5C4LLI1-F1
#
_cell.length_a   1.000
_cell.length_b   1.000
_cell.length_c   1.000
_cell.angle_alpha   90.00
_cell.angle_beta   90.00
_cell.angle_gamma   90.00
#
_symmetry.space_group_name_H-M   'P 1'
#
loop_
_entity.id
_entity.type
_entity.pdbx_description
1 polymer ?
#
loop_
_entity_poly.entity_id
_entity_poly.type
_entity_poly.pdbx_seq_one_letter_code
_entity_poly.pdbx_strand_id
1 'polypeptide(L)'
;MATRRPLVANSGRADEISASDVLAPATLGYSSGSNANGTWWKAPDGIIEQFGTVTLTNGTVTVTFPIAFPNACFHVDPVPVSVSAVGTSVSAWLNAVPSKTNATINGRSFTTVLGVLNIGLGSFDLKWHAIGN
;
A
#
# COMPACT_ATOMS: atom_id res chain seq x y z
N MET A 1 5.77 -6.61 -30.78
CA MET A 1 4.81 -7.25 -31.70
C MET A 1 4.21 -8.44 -30.97
N ALA A 2 3.00 -8.29 -30.42
CA ALA A 2 2.31 -9.35 -29.70
C ALA A 2 0.97 -9.61 -30.40
N THR A 3 0.93 -10.70 -31.17
CA THR A 3 -0.24 -11.17 -31.91
C THR A 3 -1.20 -11.83 -30.92
N ARG A 4 -2.37 -11.23 -30.66
CA ARG A 4 -3.47 -11.94 -29.97
C ARG A 4 -4.35 -12.63 -31.02
N ARG A 5 -4.60 -13.93 -30.79
CA ARG A 5 -5.43 -14.82 -31.64
C ARG A 5 -6.87 -14.30 -31.72
N PRO A 6 -7.59 -14.50 -32.84
CA PRO A 6 -8.98 -14.08 -32.93
C PRO A 6 -9.86 -15.02 -32.09
N LEU A 7 -10.76 -14.44 -31.30
CA LEU A 7 -11.78 -15.17 -30.56
C LEU A 7 -12.85 -15.61 -31.57
N VAL A 8 -13.00 -16.91 -31.80
CA VAL A 8 -14.09 -17.46 -32.60
C VAL A 8 -15.34 -17.46 -31.73
N ALA A 9 -16.33 -16.63 -32.05
CA ALA A 9 -17.61 -16.63 -31.36
C ALA A 9 -18.40 -17.89 -31.73
N ASN A 10 -18.67 -18.77 -30.75
CA ASN A 10 -19.67 -19.83 -30.90
C ASN A 10 -21.02 -19.30 -30.39
N SER A 11 -22.01 -19.40 -31.25
CA SER A 11 -23.37 -18.85 -31.11
C SER A 11 -24.15 -19.40 -29.90
N GLY A 12 -24.76 -18.53 -29.10
CA GLY A 12 -26.08 -18.85 -28.50
C GLY A 12 -26.26 -18.87 -26.97
N ARG A 13 -25.48 -18.17 -26.15
CA ARG A 13 -25.85 -17.92 -24.73
C ARG A 13 -25.59 -16.47 -24.33
N ALA A 14 -26.57 -15.85 -23.70
CA ALA A 14 -26.37 -14.61 -22.96
C ALA A 14 -25.53 -14.93 -21.73
N ASP A 15 -24.19 -14.90 -21.82
CA ASP A 15 -23.32 -14.91 -20.63
C ASP A 15 -21.82 -14.62 -20.84
N GLU A 16 -21.44 -13.78 -21.81
CA GLU A 16 -20.02 -13.37 -21.93
C GLU A 16 -19.90 -11.84 -22.04
N ILE A 17 -19.66 -11.19 -20.88
CA ILE A 17 -19.13 -9.81 -20.83
C ILE A 17 -17.79 -9.86 -21.56
N SER A 18 -17.68 -9.18 -22.70
CA SER A 18 -16.42 -9.11 -23.43
C SER A 18 -15.40 -8.36 -22.57
N ALA A 19 -14.10 -8.68 -22.67
CA ALA A 19 -13.07 -7.93 -21.94
C ALA A 19 -13.05 -6.42 -22.30
N SER A 20 -13.70 -6.03 -23.40
CA SER A 20 -13.99 -4.66 -23.80
C SER A 20 -15.19 -4.02 -23.07
N ASP A 21 -16.11 -4.84 -22.57
CA ASP A 21 -17.30 -4.45 -21.79
C ASP A 21 -16.97 -4.31 -20.30
N VAL A 22 -15.83 -4.86 -19.87
CA VAL A 22 -15.19 -4.49 -18.60
C VAL A 22 -14.66 -3.06 -18.78
N LEU A 23 -15.46 -2.08 -18.38
CA LEU A 23 -15.07 -0.68 -18.38
C LEU A 23 -13.71 -0.54 -17.69
N ALA A 24 -12.72 -0.02 -18.42
CA ALA A 24 -11.42 0.28 -17.82
C ALA A 24 -11.63 1.19 -16.59
N PRO A 25 -10.84 1.06 -15.51
CA PRO A 25 -11.05 1.82 -14.28
C PRO A 25 -11.13 3.34 -14.52
N ALA A 26 -10.40 3.87 -15.51
CA ALA A 26 -10.52 5.26 -15.95
C ALA A 26 -11.92 5.65 -16.45
N THR A 27 -12.62 4.74 -17.12
CA THR A 27 -13.99 4.93 -17.62
C THR A 27 -15.03 4.94 -16.50
N LEU A 28 -14.70 4.35 -15.34
CA LEU A 28 -15.51 4.45 -14.11
C LEU A 28 -15.20 5.71 -13.30
N GLY A 29 -14.38 6.63 -13.83
CA GLY A 29 -13.99 7.88 -13.16
C GLY A 29 -12.89 7.72 -12.11
N TYR A 30 -12.27 6.54 -12.02
CA TYR A 30 -11.10 6.36 -11.17
C TYR A 30 -9.87 6.99 -11.84
N SER A 31 -9.01 7.61 -11.05
CA SER A 31 -7.67 8.02 -11.49
C SER A 31 -6.61 7.32 -10.65
N SER A 32 -5.43 7.11 -11.20
CA SER A 32 -4.33 6.46 -10.49
C SER A 32 -2.98 6.95 -10.98
N GLY A 33 -1.95 6.71 -10.19
CA GLY A 33 -0.59 7.06 -10.54
C GLY A 33 0.44 6.50 -9.57
N SER A 34 1.70 6.80 -9.84
CA SER A 34 2.82 6.42 -9.01
C SER A 34 3.96 7.43 -9.10
N ASN A 35 4.79 7.46 -8.07
CA ASN A 35 6.08 8.15 -8.07
C ASN A 35 7.03 7.40 -7.12
N ALA A 36 8.20 8.00 -6.82
CA ALA A 36 9.19 7.40 -5.94
C ALA A 36 8.66 7.09 -4.52
N ASN A 37 7.60 7.78 -4.08
CA ASN A 37 7.04 7.62 -2.74
C ASN A 37 5.98 6.52 -2.67
N GLY A 38 5.49 5.99 -3.80
CA GLY A 38 4.48 4.93 -3.81
C GLY A 38 3.48 5.02 -4.95
N THR A 39 2.36 4.34 -4.76
CA THR A 39 1.23 4.29 -5.71
C THR A 39 -0.02 4.87 -5.07
N TRP A 40 -0.94 5.33 -5.91
CA TRP A 40 -2.22 5.85 -5.45
C TRP A 40 -3.32 5.59 -6.46
N TRP A 41 -4.55 5.59 -5.97
CA TRP A 41 -5.74 5.71 -6.79
C TRP A 41 -6.78 6.59 -6.09
N LYS A 42 -7.66 7.18 -6.89
CA LYS A 42 -8.72 8.07 -6.45
C LYS A 42 -10.03 7.63 -7.08
N ALA A 43 -11.04 7.41 -6.24
CA ALA A 43 -12.40 7.10 -6.66
C ALA A 43 -13.18 8.37 -7.07
N PRO A 44 -14.26 8.21 -7.85
CA PRO A 44 -15.15 9.31 -8.25
C PRO A 44 -15.82 10.04 -7.07
N ASP A 45 -16.01 9.34 -5.94
CA ASP A 45 -16.56 9.90 -4.70
C ASP A 45 -15.56 10.81 -3.95
N GLY A 46 -14.33 10.91 -4.44
CA GLY A 46 -13.28 11.75 -3.89
C GLY A 46 -12.36 11.03 -2.90
N ILE A 47 -12.64 9.77 -2.55
CA ILE A 47 -11.73 8.98 -1.71
C ILE A 47 -10.43 8.71 -2.46
N ILE A 48 -9.32 8.84 -1.74
CA ILE A 48 -7.97 8.57 -2.21
C ILE A 48 -7.38 7.48 -1.31
N GLU A 49 -6.83 6.45 -1.94
CA GLU A 49 -6.01 5.44 -1.29
C GLU A 49 -4.58 5.51 -1.82
N GLN A 50 -3.60 5.48 -0.92
CA GLN A 50 -2.18 5.56 -1.25
C GLN A 50 -1.41 4.47 -0.53
N PHE A 51 -0.42 3.88 -1.19
CA PHE A 51 0.35 2.75 -0.68
C PHE A 51 1.83 2.94 -0.96
N GLY A 52 2.66 2.37 -0.09
CA GLY A 52 4.09 2.34 -0.33
C GLY A 52 4.84 1.45 0.63
N THR A 53 6.16 1.51 0.52
CA THR A 53 7.09 0.84 1.40
C THR A 53 8.08 1.85 1.95
N VAL A 54 8.53 1.65 3.18
CA VAL A 54 9.57 2.49 3.80
C VAL A 54 10.36 1.66 4.81
N THR A 55 11.64 1.99 5.01
CA THR A 55 12.40 1.45 6.14
C THR A 55 12.21 2.37 7.34
N LEU A 56 11.72 1.82 8.44
CA LEU A 56 11.75 2.50 9.72
C LEU A 56 13.16 2.36 10.31
N THR A 57 13.76 3.47 10.72
CA THR A 57 15.12 3.48 11.26
C THR A 57 15.10 4.14 12.62
N ASN A 58 15.71 3.51 13.63
CA ASN A 58 15.81 4.04 14.99
C ASN A 58 14.46 4.44 15.63
N GLY A 59 13.38 3.73 15.28
CA GLY A 59 12.08 3.89 15.93
C GLY A 59 11.12 4.89 15.30
N THR A 60 11.54 5.67 14.29
CA THR A 60 10.67 6.66 13.64
C THR A 60 10.99 6.78 12.16
N VAL A 61 9.98 7.01 11.34
CA VAL A 61 10.14 7.42 9.95
C VAL A 61 8.99 8.33 9.52
N THR A 62 9.27 9.28 8.63
CA THR A 62 8.23 10.07 7.97
C THR A 62 8.04 9.55 6.55
N VAL A 63 6.84 9.09 6.22
CA VAL A 63 6.46 8.75 4.85
C VAL A 63 5.84 9.96 4.19
N THR A 64 6.32 10.35 3.01
CA THR A 64 5.67 11.38 2.19
C THR A 64 4.66 10.70 1.29
N PHE A 65 3.43 11.20 1.22
CA PHE A 65 2.42 10.62 0.33
C PHE A 65 2.74 10.94 -1.14
N PRO A 66 2.45 10.03 -2.09
CA PRO A 66 2.58 10.29 -3.52
C PRO A 66 1.86 11.56 -3.98
N ILE A 67 0.66 11.81 -3.46
CA ILE A 67 -0.11 13.03 -3.64
C ILE A 67 -0.64 13.53 -2.30
N ALA A 68 -0.89 14.84 -2.19
CA ALA A 68 -1.53 15.40 -1.00
C ALA A 68 -3.01 15.01 -0.96
N PHE A 69 -3.51 14.68 0.23
CA PHE A 69 -4.95 14.63 0.49
C PHE A 69 -5.52 16.06 0.54
N PRO A 70 -6.48 16.43 -0.33
CA PRO A 70 -7.04 17.78 -0.38
C PRO A 70 -7.55 18.30 0.98
N ASN A 71 -8.31 17.47 1.69
CA ASN A 71 -8.93 17.80 2.97
C ASN A 71 -8.17 17.19 4.15
N ALA A 72 -8.01 15.87 4.20
CA ALA A 72 -7.35 15.18 5.31
C ALA A 72 -6.98 13.72 4.96
N CYS A 73 -5.94 13.21 5.60
CA CYS A 73 -5.74 11.78 5.73
C CYS A 73 -6.50 11.29 6.97
N PHE A 74 -7.41 10.33 6.80
CA PHE A 74 -8.24 9.80 7.87
C PHE A 74 -7.55 8.68 8.64
N HIS A 75 -6.73 7.88 7.95
CA HIS A 75 -6.08 6.72 8.55
C HIS A 75 -4.82 6.32 7.78
N VAL A 76 -3.83 5.81 8.51
CA VAL A 76 -2.64 5.17 7.97
C VAL A 76 -2.39 3.88 8.71
N ASP A 77 -2.32 2.77 7.98
CA ASP A 77 -2.05 1.44 8.50
C ASP A 77 -0.62 1.00 8.10
N PRO A 78 0.36 1.09 9.01
CA PRO A 78 1.70 0.55 8.79
C PRO A 78 1.78 -0.93 9.19
N VAL A 79 2.33 -1.76 8.31
CA VAL A 79 2.50 -3.21 8.52
C VAL A 79 3.96 -3.58 8.37
N PRO A 80 4.60 -4.23 9.37
CA PRO A 80 5.98 -4.66 9.25
C PRO A 80 6.14 -5.73 8.18
N VAL A 81 7.15 -5.59 7.35
CA VAL A 81 7.63 -6.65 6.46
C VAL A 81 8.69 -7.42 7.24
N SER A 82 8.39 -8.67 7.56
CA SER A 82 9.28 -9.50 8.38
C SER A 82 10.67 -9.64 7.75
N VAL A 83 11.71 -9.19 8.46
CA VAL A 83 13.10 -9.60 8.18
C VAL A 83 13.32 -10.96 8.85
N SER A 84 13.15 -12.04 8.07
CA SER A 84 13.48 -13.39 8.51
C SER A 84 15.00 -13.58 8.46
N ALA A 85 15.73 -13.13 9.49
CA ALA A 85 16.97 -13.83 9.81
C ALA A 85 16.59 -15.15 10.53
N VAL A 86 17.31 -16.23 10.26
CA VAL A 86 17.00 -17.53 10.85
C VAL A 86 16.97 -17.42 12.37
N GLY A 87 15.81 -17.70 12.97
CA GLY A 87 15.59 -17.63 14.42
C GLY A 87 15.06 -16.29 14.94
N THR A 88 14.84 -15.28 14.09
CA THR A 88 14.29 -13.98 14.49
C THR A 88 12.88 -13.74 13.95
N SER A 89 11.90 -13.61 14.86
CA SER A 89 10.60 -13.03 14.54
C SER A 89 10.63 -11.55 14.84
N VAL A 90 10.27 -10.70 13.88
CA VAL A 90 10.04 -9.26 14.11
C VAL A 90 8.55 -9.00 14.19
N SER A 91 8.08 -8.70 15.40
CA SER A 91 6.80 -8.01 15.60
C SER A 91 7.11 -6.55 15.91
N ALA A 92 6.19 -5.64 15.60
CA ALA A 92 6.37 -4.22 15.89
C ALA A 92 5.11 -3.63 16.51
N TRP A 93 5.31 -2.79 17.52
CA TRP A 93 4.28 -1.81 17.88
C TRP A 93 4.46 -0.62 16.98
N LEU A 94 3.40 -0.23 16.28
CA LEU A 94 3.41 0.85 15.32
C LEU A 94 2.29 1.84 15.63
N ASN A 95 2.58 3.12 15.48
CA ASN A 95 1.61 4.19 15.53
C ASN A 95 1.90 5.18 14.41
N ALA A 96 0.89 5.54 13.64
CA ALA A 96 1.00 6.52 12.57
C ALA A 96 0.25 7.80 12.94
N VAL A 97 0.92 8.94 12.75
CA VAL A 97 0.34 10.28 12.95
C VAL A 97 0.23 10.94 11.57
N PRO A 98 -0.96 10.95 10.96
CA PRO A 98 -1.15 11.46 9.61
C PRO A 98 -1.24 12.99 9.55
N SER A 99 -0.87 13.53 8.39
CA SER A 99 -1.15 14.90 7.94
C SER A 99 -1.74 14.86 6.52
N LYS A 100 -1.85 16.01 5.85
CA LYS A 100 -2.31 16.05 4.44
C LYS A 100 -1.29 15.48 3.45
N THR A 101 -0.01 15.58 3.75
CA THR A 101 1.08 15.34 2.78
C THR A 101 2.01 14.21 3.21
N ASN A 102 1.93 13.78 4.46
CA ASN A 102 2.81 12.76 5.02
C ASN A 102 2.18 12.10 6.25
N ALA A 103 2.83 11.07 6.76
CA ALA A 103 2.58 10.54 8.08
C ALA A 103 3.89 10.23 8.81
N THR A 104 3.93 10.53 10.10
CA THR A 104 5.03 10.09 10.96
C THR A 104 4.65 8.76 11.56
N ILE A 105 5.40 7.71 11.21
CA ILE A 105 5.26 6.37 11.77
C ILE A 105 6.30 6.20 12.86
N ASN A 106 5.85 5.89 14.07
CA ASN A 106 6.69 5.54 15.20
C ASN A 106 6.55 4.06 15.50
N GLY A 107 7.65 3.42 15.90
CA GLY A 107 7.61 2.01 16.23
C GLY A 107 8.77 1.49 17.04
N ARG A 108 8.62 0.25 17.49
CA ARG A 108 9.67 -0.53 18.16
C ARG A 108 9.63 -1.96 17.64
N SER A 109 10.80 -2.59 17.52
CA SER A 109 10.91 -3.98 17.11
C SER A 109 11.07 -4.91 18.31
N PHE A 110 10.39 -6.04 18.25
CA PHE A 110 10.61 -7.21 19.11
C PHE A 110 11.38 -8.23 18.30
N THR A 111 12.49 -8.72 18.83
CA THR A 111 13.28 -9.77 18.16
C THR A 111 13.53 -10.88 19.15
N THR A 112 13.12 -12.10 18.84
CA THR A 112 13.58 -13.28 19.58
C THR A 112 14.87 -13.77 18.98
N VAL A 113 15.91 -14.00 19.79
CA VAL A 113 17.16 -14.64 19.34
C VAL A 113 17.40 -15.82 20.26
N LEU A 114 17.37 -17.03 19.73
CA LEU A 114 17.58 -18.27 20.50
C LEU A 114 16.67 -18.36 21.74
N GLY A 115 15.41 -17.92 21.61
CA GLY A 115 14.42 -17.94 22.70
C GLY A 115 14.47 -16.74 23.66
N VAL A 116 15.40 -15.80 23.48
CA VAL A 116 15.48 -14.57 24.28
C VAL A 116 14.78 -13.42 23.57
N LEU A 117 13.82 -12.76 24.23
CA LEU A 117 13.16 -11.57 23.72
C LEU A 117 14.07 -10.34 23.87
N ASN A 118 14.36 -9.68 22.75
CA ASN A 118 15.06 -8.41 22.67
C ASN A 118 14.06 -7.33 22.22
N ILE A 119 14.06 -6.20 22.92
CA ILE A 119 13.24 -5.03 22.58
C ILE A 119 14.19 -3.90 22.24
N GLY A 120 14.05 -3.34 21.03
CA GLY A 120 14.98 -2.32 20.56
C GLY A 120 14.34 -1.33 19.61
N LEU A 121 15.06 -0.22 19.41
CA LEU A 121 14.87 0.64 18.26
C LEU A 121 15.57 -0.05 17.07
N GLY A 122 14.93 -1.07 16.51
CA GLY A 122 15.44 -1.76 15.33
C GLY A 122 15.13 -0.99 14.05
N SER A 123 15.85 -1.35 12.99
CA SER A 123 15.48 -0.95 11.63
C SER A 123 14.79 -2.12 10.92
N PHE A 124 13.65 -1.87 10.31
CA PHE A 124 12.88 -2.87 9.58
C PHE A 124 12.03 -2.21 8.50
N ASP A 125 11.75 -2.97 7.45
CA ASP A 125 10.92 -2.51 6.37
C ASP A 125 9.44 -2.58 6.75
N LEU A 126 8.69 -1.61 6.23
CA LEU A 126 7.26 -1.44 6.42
C LEU A 126 6.59 -1.37 5.05
N LYS A 127 5.40 -1.95 4.96
CA LYS A 127 4.37 -1.53 4.02
C LYS A 127 3.44 -0.56 4.73
N TRP A 128 2.86 0.37 3.99
CA TRP A 128 1.85 1.28 4.55
C TRP A 128 0.72 1.49 3.56
N HIS A 129 -0.47 1.73 4.10
CA HIS A 129 -1.68 2.11 3.38
C HIS A 129 -2.29 3.36 4.04
N ALA A 130 -2.56 4.40 3.27
CA ALA A 130 -3.19 5.63 3.73
C ALA A 130 -4.50 5.90 2.98
N ILE A 131 -5.55 6.32 3.71
CA ILE A 131 -6.86 6.65 3.15
C ILE A 131 -7.25 8.08 3.56
N GLY A 132 -7.84 8.84 2.64
CA GLY A 132 -8.26 10.22 2.87
C GLY A 132 -9.03 10.82 1.70
N ASN A 133 -9.26 12.13 1.73
CA ASN A 133 -9.82 12.90 0.61
C ASN A 133 -9.39 14.37 0.66
#